data_AF-A0A2G6R509-F1
#
_entry.id   AF-A0A2G6R509-F1
#
_cell.length_a   1.000
_cell.length_b   1.000
_cell.length_c   1.000
_cell.angle_alpha   90.00
_cell.angle_beta   90.00
_cell.angle_gamma   90.00
#
_symmetry.space_group_name_H-M   'P 1'
#
loop_
_entity.id
_entity.type
_entity.pdbx_description
1 polymer ?
#
loop_
_entity_poly.entity_id
_entity_poly.type
_entity_poly.pdbx_seq_one_letter_code
_entity_poly.pdbx_strand_id
1 'polypeptide(L)'
;MSKDAQIAEITAGYQFDEPAINLGVLLADDEPVPSAQIQIPLSMLNRHGLVCGATGTGKTKTLQLLAEQISGAGVPVFAADIKGDLSGIASPGEPSEKLLERTKGIGQDWQPRPCPTEFFALGGEGIGVPLRA
;
A
#
# COMPACT_ATOMS: atom_id res chain seq x y z
N MET A 1 -6.31 -27.73 15.06
CA MET A 1 -5.09 -27.37 14.31
C MET A 1 -4.20 -26.55 15.23
N SER A 2 -2.89 -26.77 15.27
CA SER A 2 -1.98 -25.96 16.09
C SER A 2 -1.85 -24.54 15.52
N LYS A 3 -1.40 -23.59 16.35
CA LYS A 3 -1.11 -22.22 15.92
C LYS A 3 -0.12 -22.20 14.74
N ASP A 4 0.95 -22.99 14.84
CA ASP A 4 1.95 -23.09 13.78
C ASP A 4 1.37 -23.65 12.47
N ALA A 5 0.47 -24.62 12.57
CA ALA A 5 -0.20 -25.17 11.39
C ALA A 5 -1.16 -24.14 10.74
N GLN A 6 -1.86 -23.32 11.54
CA GLN A 6 -2.67 -22.20 11.01
C GLN A 6 -1.82 -21.14 10.32
N ILE A 7 -0.71 -20.73 10.95
CA ILE A 7 0.22 -19.76 10.35
C ILE A 7 0.77 -20.32 9.03
N ALA A 8 1.17 -21.59 9.00
CA ALA A 8 1.68 -22.24 7.79
C ALA A 8 0.62 -22.30 6.67
N GLU A 9 -0.62 -22.66 7.00
CA GLU A 9 -1.72 -22.70 6.02
C GLU A 9 -2.03 -21.32 5.44
N ILE A 10 -2.15 -20.30 6.29
CA ILE A 10 -2.38 -18.92 5.84
C ILE A 10 -1.21 -18.44 4.98
N THR A 11 0.03 -18.67 5.43
CA THR A 11 1.23 -18.26 4.69
C THR A 11 1.24 -18.89 3.31
N ALA A 12 0.95 -20.19 3.20
CA ALA A 12 0.88 -20.88 1.91
C ALA A 12 -0.22 -20.31 0.99
N GLY A 13 -1.35 -19.88 1.55
CA GLY A 13 -2.45 -19.26 0.79
C GLY A 13 -2.15 -17.87 0.22
N TYR A 14 -1.10 -17.20 0.70
CA TYR A 14 -0.66 -15.88 0.25
C TYR A 14 0.72 -15.89 -0.43
N GLN A 15 1.23 -17.06 -0.80
CA GLN A 15 2.43 -17.22 -1.63
C GLN A 15 2.03 -17.36 -3.10
N PHE A 16 2.67 -16.56 -3.95
CA PHE A 16 2.37 -16.52 -5.38
C PHE A 16 3.67 -16.58 -6.20
N ASP A 17 3.64 -17.33 -7.30
CA ASP A 17 4.76 -17.44 -8.26
C ASP A 17 4.79 -16.27 -9.27
N GLU A 18 3.90 -15.29 -9.11
CA GLU A 18 3.81 -14.10 -9.95
C GLU A 18 4.04 -12.81 -9.14
N PRO A 19 4.39 -11.68 -9.78
CA PRO A 19 4.59 -10.42 -9.08
C PRO A 19 3.36 -10.02 -8.25
N ALA A 20 3.60 -9.71 -6.97
CA ALA A 20 2.56 -9.37 -6.01
C ALA A 20 2.93 -8.11 -5.22
N ILE A 21 1.92 -7.39 -4.76
CA ILE A 21 2.07 -6.30 -3.79
C ILE A 21 1.89 -6.85 -2.37
N ASN A 22 2.61 -6.27 -1.43
CA ASN A 22 2.59 -6.68 -0.04
C ASN A 22 1.67 -5.77 0.77
N LEU A 23 0.64 -6.33 1.41
CA LEU A 23 -0.31 -5.56 2.22
C LEU A 23 0.10 -5.46 3.69
N GLY A 24 0.92 -6.38 4.17
CA GLY A 24 1.28 -6.50 5.58
C GLY A 24 1.55 -7.94 5.96
N VAL A 25 1.34 -8.25 7.24
CA VAL A 25 1.61 -9.58 7.81
C VAL A 25 0.42 -10.08 8.60
N LEU A 26 0.35 -11.40 8.77
CA LEU A 26 -0.59 -12.01 9.69
C LEU A 26 -0.36 -11.49 11.11
N LEU A 27 -1.44 -11.17 11.81
CA LEU A 27 -1.45 -11.00 13.26
C LEU A 27 -1.90 -12.31 13.89
N ALA A 28 -1.10 -12.88 14.79
CA ALA A 28 -1.40 -14.12 15.48
C ALA A 28 -1.41 -13.89 17.01
N ASP A 29 -2.61 -13.77 17.57
CA ASP A 29 -2.86 -13.27 18.93
C ASP A 29 -2.38 -11.81 19.11
N ASP A 30 -2.79 -10.93 18.18
CA ASP A 30 -2.42 -9.50 18.10
C ASP A 30 -0.93 -9.19 17.90
N GLU A 31 -0.07 -10.21 17.84
CA GLU A 31 1.35 -10.08 17.54
C GLU A 31 1.62 -10.26 16.04
N PRO A 32 2.38 -9.35 15.39
CA PRO A 32 2.75 -9.51 13.99
C PRO A 32 3.68 -10.71 13.78
N VAL A 33 3.44 -11.46 12.70
CA VAL A 33 4.26 -12.59 12.29
C VAL A 33 4.99 -12.25 10.99
N PRO A 34 6.22 -11.68 11.03
CA PRO A 34 6.96 -11.24 9.85
C PRO A 34 7.21 -12.31 8.78
N SER A 35 7.22 -13.59 9.16
CA SER A 35 7.37 -14.70 8.22
C SER A 35 6.10 -15.01 7.43
N ALA A 36 4.93 -14.53 7.87
CA ALA A 36 3.62 -14.76 7.26
C ALA A 36 3.13 -13.49 6.55
N GLN A 37 3.76 -13.18 5.42
CA GLN A 37 3.42 -12.01 4.58
C GLN A 37 2.07 -12.20 3.88
N ILE A 38 1.28 -11.14 3.81
CA ILE A 38 -0.03 -11.11 3.13
C ILE A 38 0.14 -10.32 1.85
N GLN A 39 -0.02 -11.01 0.72
CA GLN A 39 0.25 -10.45 -0.60
C GLN A 39 -0.99 -10.50 -1.50
N ILE A 40 -1.03 -9.63 -2.51
CA ILE A 40 -2.03 -9.68 -3.58
C ILE A 40 -1.28 -9.69 -4.91
N PRO A 41 -1.49 -10.69 -5.78
CA PRO A 41 -0.92 -10.66 -7.12
C PRO A 41 -1.35 -9.43 -7.90
N LEU A 42 -0.42 -8.83 -8.65
CA LEU A 42 -0.72 -7.69 -9.52
C LEU A 42 -1.83 -8.03 -10.53
N SER A 43 -1.87 -9.27 -11.01
CA SER A 43 -2.88 -9.80 -11.92
C SER A 43 -4.30 -9.70 -11.34
N MET A 44 -4.47 -9.75 -10.01
CA MET A 44 -5.76 -9.66 -9.34
C MET A 44 -6.25 -8.21 -9.19
N LEU A 45 -5.41 -7.21 -9.42
CA LEU A 45 -5.79 -5.79 -9.33
C LEU A 45 -6.70 -5.32 -10.47
N ASN A 46 -6.98 -6.18 -11.45
CA ASN A 46 -8.04 -5.96 -12.42
C ASN A 46 -9.45 -6.16 -11.82
N ARG A 47 -9.55 -6.58 -10.56
CA ARG A 47 -10.80 -6.68 -9.79
C ARG A 47 -10.97 -5.45 -8.92
N HIS A 48 -12.21 -5.00 -8.77
CA HIS A 48 -12.52 -3.88 -7.87
C HIS A 48 -12.28 -4.27 -6.41
N GLY A 49 -11.67 -3.35 -5.65
CA GLY A 49 -11.50 -3.44 -4.21
C GLY A 49 -12.14 -2.26 -3.49
N LEU A 50 -12.41 -2.42 -2.20
CA LEU A 50 -12.95 -1.36 -1.34
C LEU A 50 -12.06 -1.23 -0.10
N VAL A 51 -11.47 -0.04 0.10
CA VAL A 51 -10.78 0.32 1.34
C VAL A 51 -11.72 1.20 2.16
N CYS A 52 -12.30 0.63 3.23
CA CYS A 52 -13.21 1.32 4.13
C CYS A 52 -12.68 1.33 5.57
N GLY A 53 -13.18 2.26 6.40
CA GLY A 53 -12.75 2.44 7.78
C GLY A 53 -13.03 3.84 8.32
N ALA A 54 -12.96 4.03 9.63
CA ALA A 54 -13.15 5.34 10.27
C ALA A 54 -11.97 6.29 9.99
N THR A 55 -12.12 7.58 10.34
CA THR A 55 -11.00 8.53 10.25
C THR A 55 -9.87 8.08 11.18
N GLY A 56 -8.62 8.16 10.72
CA GLY A 56 -7.45 7.75 11.49
C GLY A 56 -7.14 6.24 11.47
N THR A 57 -7.94 5.39 10.83
CA THR A 57 -7.70 3.94 10.76
C THR A 57 -6.77 3.52 9.61
N GLY A 58 -6.02 4.46 9.03
CA GLY A 58 -4.99 4.13 8.03
C GLY A 58 -5.45 4.04 6.58
N LYS A 59 -6.71 4.36 6.22
CA LYS A 59 -7.20 4.32 4.82
C LYS A 59 -6.25 4.97 3.81
N THR A 60 -5.85 6.21 4.07
CA THR A 60 -4.89 6.94 3.22
C THR A 60 -3.56 6.21 3.12
N LYS A 61 -3.02 5.71 4.25
CA LYS A 61 -1.76 4.98 4.27
C LYS A 61 -1.83 3.66 3.50
N THR A 62 -2.96 2.97 3.55
CA THR A 62 -3.22 1.79 2.72
C THR A 62 -3.22 2.16 1.24
N LEU A 63 -3.95 3.23 0.84
CA LEU A 63 -3.97 3.68 -0.55
C LEU A 63 -2.60 4.13 -1.06
N GLN A 64 -1.82 4.85 -0.24
CA GLN A 64 -0.43 5.21 -0.56
C GLN A 64 0.43 3.96 -0.77
N LEU A 65 0.38 3.00 0.16
CA LEU A 65 1.13 1.74 0.07
C LEU A 65 0.77 0.92 -1.18
N LEU A 66 -0.51 0.90 -1.57
CA LEU A 66 -0.95 0.30 -2.83
C LEU A 66 -0.37 1.05 -4.03
N ALA A 67 -0.57 2.37 -4.10
CA ALA A 67 -0.12 3.19 -5.22
C ALA A 67 1.40 3.13 -5.42
N GLU A 68 2.17 3.19 -4.34
CA GLU A 68 3.63 3.11 -4.36
C GLU A 68 4.13 1.77 -4.92
N GLN A 69 3.53 0.65 -4.48
CA GLN A 69 3.95 -0.68 -4.94
C GLN A 69 3.50 -0.98 -6.36
N ILE A 70 2.30 -0.56 -6.75
CA ILE A 70 1.78 -0.72 -8.10
C ILE A 70 2.62 0.10 -9.09
N SER A 71 2.91 1.36 -8.76
CA SER A 71 3.82 2.22 -9.53
C SER A 71 5.23 1.65 -9.59
N GLY A 72 5.75 1.16 -8.45
CA GLY A 72 7.06 0.50 -8.37
C GLY A 72 7.17 -0.78 -9.20
N ALA A 73 6.05 -1.44 -9.50
CA ALA A 73 5.98 -2.57 -10.42
C ALA A 73 5.82 -2.16 -11.90
N GLY A 74 5.85 -0.86 -12.20
CA GLY A 74 5.71 -0.31 -13.55
C GLY A 74 4.27 -0.20 -14.03
N VAL A 75 3.28 -0.37 -13.16
CA VAL A 75 1.85 -0.25 -13.51
C VAL A 75 1.38 1.19 -13.19
N PRO A 76 0.87 1.94 -14.18
CA PRO A 76 0.35 3.29 -13.93
C PRO A 76 -0.83 3.29 -12.97
N VAL A 77 -0.82 4.23 -12.02
CA VAL A 77 -1.91 4.44 -11.06
C VAL A 77 -2.53 5.80 -11.31
N PHE A 78 -3.83 5.82 -11.62
CA PHE A 78 -4.62 7.04 -11.64
C PHE A 78 -5.45 7.13 -10.37
N ALA A 79 -5.34 8.23 -9.64
CA ALA A 79 -6.05 8.45 -8.39
C ALA A 79 -6.61 9.86 -8.29
N ALA A 80 -7.89 9.96 -7.89
CA ALA A 80 -8.51 11.23 -7.53
C ALA A 80 -8.19 11.55 -6.06
N ASP A 81 -7.40 12.59 -5.82
CA ASP A 81 -6.97 12.98 -4.47
C ASP A 81 -7.79 14.16 -3.94
N ILE A 82 -9.03 13.90 -3.54
CA ILE A 82 -9.98 14.93 -3.06
C ILE A 82 -9.46 15.65 -1.81
N LYS A 83 -8.69 14.95 -0.96
CA LYS A 83 -8.20 15.51 0.32
C LYS A 83 -6.77 16.05 0.25
N GLY A 84 -6.05 15.81 -0.84
CA GLY A 84 -4.62 16.14 -0.95
C GLY A 84 -3.72 15.19 -0.16
N ASP A 85 -4.26 14.06 0.33
CA ASP A 85 -3.50 13.15 1.17
C ASP A 85 -2.70 12.11 0.34
N LEU A 86 -3.15 11.76 -0.87
CA LEU A 86 -2.46 10.78 -1.72
C LEU A 86 -1.25 11.38 -2.45
N SER A 87 -1.34 12.64 -2.88
CA SER A 87 -0.31 13.38 -3.63
C SER A 87 1.04 13.45 -2.91
N GLY A 88 1.06 13.26 -1.60
CA GLY A 88 2.29 13.16 -0.80
C GLY A 88 3.26 12.06 -1.24
N ILE A 89 2.82 11.04 -2.01
CA ILE A 89 3.71 10.02 -2.57
C ILE A 89 4.74 10.58 -3.55
N ALA A 90 4.55 11.80 -4.08
CA ALA A 90 5.51 12.47 -4.97
C ALA A 90 6.80 12.88 -4.25
N SER A 91 6.81 12.89 -2.92
CA SER A 91 7.95 13.26 -2.09
C SER A 91 8.41 12.06 -1.25
N PRO A 92 9.72 11.96 -0.91
CA PRO A 92 10.17 10.99 0.07
C PRO A 92 9.45 11.23 1.41
N GLY A 93 8.92 10.17 2.01
CA GLY A 93 8.27 10.27 3.33
C GLY A 93 9.26 10.62 4.44
N GLU A 94 8.79 11.33 5.46
CA GLU A 94 9.60 11.60 6.65
C GLU A 94 9.50 10.43 7.66
N PRO A 95 10.63 9.96 8.23
CA PRO A 95 10.60 8.96 9.27
C PRO A 95 9.92 9.51 10.53
N SER A 96 9.19 8.64 11.22
CA SER A 96 8.72 8.88 12.60
C SER A 96 8.92 7.62 13.41
N GLU A 97 9.09 7.76 14.73
CA GLU A 97 9.26 6.62 15.64
C GLU A 97 8.16 5.58 15.44
N LYS A 98 6.90 6.01 15.45
CA LYS A 98 5.73 5.16 15.20
C LYS A 98 5.76 4.44 13.83
N LEU A 99 6.27 5.09 12.78
CA LEU A 99 6.39 4.47 11.46
C LEU A 99 7.50 3.42 11.45
N LEU A 100 8.66 3.74 12.01
CA LEU A 100 9.82 2.85 12.07
C LEU A 100 9.56 1.63 12.95
N GLU A 101 8.90 1.80 14.11
CA GLU A 101 8.46 0.71 14.96
C GLU A 101 7.51 -0.25 14.22
N ARG A 102 6.50 0.31 13.53
CA ARG A 102 5.53 -0.50 12.78
C ARG A 102 6.18 -1.26 11.64
N THR A 103 7.00 -0.59 10.84
CA THR A 103 7.66 -1.20 9.66
C THR A 103 8.66 -2.28 10.08
N LYS A 104 9.44 -2.03 11.14
CA LYS A 104 10.30 -3.04 11.76
C LYS A 104 9.51 -4.23 12.31
N GLY A 105 8.38 -3.97 12.99
CA GLY A 105 7.52 -5.00 13.57
C GLY A 105 6.91 -5.95 12.55
N ILE A 106 6.68 -5.49 11.32
CA ILE A 106 6.17 -6.32 10.20
C ILE A 106 7.29 -6.87 9.30
N GLY A 107 8.56 -6.65 9.65
CA GLY A 107 9.71 -7.10 8.86
C GLY A 107 9.94 -6.33 7.55
N GLN A 108 9.43 -5.10 7.45
CA GLN A 108 9.63 -4.23 6.29
C GLN A 108 10.87 -3.35 6.49
N ASP A 109 11.84 -3.44 5.57
CA ASP A 109 12.92 -2.46 5.44
C ASP A 109 12.39 -1.18 4.78
N TRP A 110 11.76 -0.33 5.60
CA TRP A 110 11.18 0.92 5.10
C TRP A 110 12.28 1.92 4.79
N GLN A 111 12.30 2.39 3.55
CA GLN A 111 13.16 3.46 3.10
C GLN A 111 12.29 4.56 2.49
N PRO A 112 12.59 5.84 2.75
CA PRO A 112 11.85 6.94 2.15
C PRO A 112 12.21 7.05 0.67
N ARG A 113 11.21 7.01 -0.20
CA ARG A 113 11.39 7.14 -1.64
C ARG A 113 10.16 7.79 -2.27
N PRO A 114 10.34 8.71 -3.22
CA PRO A 114 9.24 9.29 -3.96
C PRO A 114 8.77 8.33 -5.06
N CYS A 115 7.50 8.45 -5.44
CA CYS A 115 6.97 7.83 -6.63
C CYS A 115 7.00 8.82 -7.81
N PRO A 116 7.33 8.36 -9.04
CA PRO A 116 7.08 9.14 -10.25
C PRO A 116 5.61 9.56 -10.28
N THR A 117 5.36 10.87 -10.26
CA THR A 117 4.02 11.43 -10.11
C THR A 117 3.84 12.60 -11.06
N GLU A 118 2.74 12.61 -11.80
CA GLU A 118 2.29 13.73 -12.61
C GLU A 118 0.94 14.22 -12.08
N PHE A 119 0.82 15.52 -11.83
CA PHE A 119 -0.40 16.13 -11.32
C PHE A 119 -1.26 16.64 -12.46
N PHE A 120 -2.57 16.39 -12.36
CA PHE A 120 -3.56 16.86 -13.33
C PHE A 120 -4.53 17.84 -12.68
N ALA A 121 -4.86 18.89 -13.43
CA ALA A 121 -5.80 19.94 -13.04
C ALA A 121 -7.09 19.82 -13.87
N LEU A 122 -8.24 19.67 -13.21
CA LEU A 122 -9.54 19.60 -13.89
C LEU A 122 -9.97 20.99 -14.34
N GLY A 123 -10.33 21.14 -15.62
CA GLY A 123 -10.85 22.41 -16.14
C GLY A 123 -9.82 23.54 -16.25
N GLY A 124 -8.53 23.24 -16.11
CA GLY A 124 -7.47 24.25 -16.09
C GLY A 124 -7.41 25.06 -14.79
N GLU A 125 -8.16 24.66 -13.75
CA GLU A 125 -8.10 25.26 -12.43
C GLU A 125 -7.14 24.48 -11.52
N GLY A 126 -6.21 25.18 -10.87
CA GLY A 126 -5.23 24.59 -9.96
C GLY A 126 -3.83 24.38 -10.55
N ILE A 127 -3.03 23.53 -9.90
CA ILE A 127 -1.63 23.25 -10.27
C ILE A 127 -1.56 21.85 -10.88
N GLY A 128 -1.17 21.76 -12.15
CA GLY A 128 -1.01 20.48 -12.86
C GLY A 128 -1.24 20.59 -14.35
N VAL A 129 -1.08 19.48 -15.07
CA VAL A 129 -1.40 19.36 -16.49
C VAL A 129 -2.92 19.51 -16.68
N PRO A 130 -3.39 20.45 -17.51
CA PRO A 130 -4.82 20.65 -17.71
C PRO A 130 -5.48 19.43 -18.37
N LEU A 131 -6.43 18.80 -17.68
CA LEU A 131 -7.33 17.83 -18.27
C LEU A 131 -8.50 18.56 -18.91
N ARG A 132 -8.73 18.29 -20.20
CA ARG A 132 -9.91 18.76 -20.95
C ARG A 132 -10.97 17.67 -20.93
N ALA A 133 -12.22 18.07 -20.75
CA ALA A 133 -13.38 17.23 -20.99
C ALA A 133 -13.65 17.11 -22.49
#